data_AF-A0A0S8ELJ7-F1
#
_entry.id   AF-A0A0S8ELJ7-F1
#
_cell.length_a   1.000
_cell.length_b   1.000
_cell.length_c   1.000
_cell.angle_alpha   90.00
_cell.angle_beta   90.00
_cell.angle_gamma   90.00
#
_symmetry.space_group_name_H-M   'P 1'
#
loop_
_entity.id
_entity.type
_entity.pdbx_description
1 polymer ?
#
loop_
_entity_poly.entity_id
_entity_poly.type
_entity_poly.pdbx_seq_one_letter_code
_entity_poly.pdbx_strand_id
1 'polypeptide(L)'
;MVLTPHMRTILAAVLADIRRIEAMPDRPPPGMSRDDWREAWRERQELGQFGIRHDLERWLGYPPSRSDSAVFSRTLRQIEDLGLLVRVNRWGPSSRATHVRLTPLGRAEAERLVHEQQAALQRLLADAVIYLDDVPEAAEPGPDDTGN
;
A
#
# COMPACT_ATOMS: atom_id res chain seq x y z
N MET A 1 11.44 -15.05 -11.44
CA MET A 1 9.98 -14.82 -11.55
C MET A 1 9.76 -13.37 -11.95
N VAL A 2 8.92 -13.09 -12.95
CA VAL A 2 8.64 -11.72 -13.40
C VAL A 2 7.26 -11.31 -12.89
N LEU A 3 7.21 -10.34 -11.97
CA LEU A 3 5.95 -9.81 -11.45
C LEU A 3 5.44 -8.66 -12.34
N THR A 4 4.17 -8.70 -12.70
CA THR A 4 3.53 -7.58 -13.41
C THR A 4 3.36 -6.38 -12.48
N PRO A 5 3.18 -5.15 -13.01
CA PRO A 5 2.93 -3.97 -12.17
C PRO A 5 1.78 -4.15 -11.18
N HIS A 6 0.64 -4.71 -11.64
CA HIS A 6 -0.50 -4.98 -10.77
C HIS A 6 -0.19 -6.00 -9.66
N MET A 7 0.62 -7.03 -9.93
CA MET A 7 1.03 -7.97 -8.89
C MET A 7 1.86 -7.28 -7.82
N ARG A 8 2.81 -6.43 -8.24
CA ARG A 8 3.66 -5.67 -7.32
C ARG A 8 2.82 -4.75 -6.44
N THR A 9 1.84 -4.04 -7.02
CA THR A 9 0.91 -3.18 -6.28
C THR A 9 0.13 -3.97 -5.23
N ILE A 10 -0.48 -5.09 -5.60
CA ILE A 10 -1.28 -5.89 -4.66
C ILE A 10 -0.43 -6.46 -3.53
N LEU A 11 0.75 -7.02 -3.83
CA LEU A 11 1.63 -7.58 -2.79
C LEU A 11 2.08 -6.50 -1.79
N ALA A 12 2.49 -5.33 -2.28
CA ALA A 12 2.87 -4.20 -1.43
C ALA A 12 1.69 -3.71 -0.58
N ALA A 13 0.49 -3.58 -1.16
CA ALA A 13 -0.71 -3.15 -0.45
C ALA A 13 -1.13 -4.14 0.64
N VAL A 14 -1.12 -5.45 0.35
CA VAL A 14 -1.43 -6.49 1.34
C VAL A 14 -0.43 -6.46 2.49
N LEU A 15 0.87 -6.30 2.22
CA LEU A 15 1.88 -6.16 3.28
C LEU A 15 1.67 -4.88 4.10
N ALA A 16 1.29 -3.77 3.46
CA ALA A 16 0.99 -2.53 4.17
C ALA A 16 -0.21 -2.69 5.11
N ASP A 17 -1.28 -3.38 4.67
CA ASP A 17 -2.44 -3.68 5.52
C ASP A 17 -2.08 -4.62 6.68
N ILE A 18 -1.27 -5.65 6.44
CA ILE A 18 -0.76 -6.53 7.50
C ILE A 18 -0.02 -5.71 8.55
N ARG A 19 0.96 -4.89 8.13
CA ARG A 19 1.75 -4.06 9.05
C ARG A 19 0.89 -3.05 9.80
N ARG A 20 -0.09 -2.44 9.13
CA ARG A 20 -1.05 -1.51 9.74
C ARG A 20 -1.83 -2.17 10.87
N ILE A 21 -2.36 -3.37 10.64
CA ILE A 21 -3.15 -4.11 11.64
C ILE A 21 -2.24 -4.66 12.76
N GLU A 22 -1.05 -5.15 12.42
CA GLU A 22 -0.06 -5.63 13.40
C GLU A 22 0.46 -4.51 14.30
N ALA A 23 0.59 -3.28 13.80
CA ALA A 23 1.00 -2.10 14.55
C ALA A 23 -0.13 -1.49 15.41
N MET A 24 -1.35 -2.02 15.32
CA MET A 24 -2.49 -1.47 16.05
C MET A 24 -2.32 -1.66 17.56
N PRO A 25 -2.52 -0.61 18.38
CA PRO A 25 -2.41 -0.72 19.83
C PRO A 25 -3.44 -1.71 20.39
N ASP A 26 -3.23 -2.21 21.61
CA ASP A 26 -4.18 -3.11 22.29
C ASP A 26 -5.40 -2.37 22.89
N ARG A 27 -5.36 -1.03 22.89
CA ARG A 27 -6.42 -0.16 23.41
C ARG A 27 -6.70 0.97 22.41
N PRO A 28 -7.93 1.51 22.36
CA PRO A 28 -8.26 2.60 21.46
C PRO A 28 -7.40 3.83 21.78
N PRO A 29 -6.80 4.48 20.76
CA PRO A 29 -6.09 5.73 20.96
C PRO A 29 -7.08 6.85 21.33
N PRO A 30 -6.59 7.93 21.98
CA PRO A 30 -7.42 9.10 22.27
C PRO A 30 -8.06 9.65 20.99
N GLY A 31 -9.36 9.96 21.05
CA GLY A 31 -10.11 10.53 19.92
C GLY A 31 -10.64 9.54 18.89
N MET A 32 -10.31 8.25 18.99
CA MET A 32 -10.93 7.21 18.14
C MET A 32 -12.35 6.89 18.60
N SER A 33 -13.30 6.82 17.66
CA SER A 33 -14.66 6.44 18.00
C SER A 33 -14.73 4.97 18.43
N ARG A 34 -15.77 4.63 19.21
CA ARG A 34 -16.00 3.23 19.63
C ARG A 34 -16.26 2.31 18.45
N ASP A 35 -16.86 2.82 17.38
CA ASP A 35 -17.19 2.03 16.19
C ASP A 35 -15.96 1.79 15.32
N ASP A 36 -15.12 2.80 15.11
CA ASP A 36 -13.83 2.64 14.42
C ASP A 36 -12.93 1.65 15.15
N TRP A 37 -12.89 1.73 16.48
CA TRP A 37 -12.14 0.77 17.29
C TRP A 37 -12.69 -0.65 17.15
N ARG A 38 -14.01 -0.81 17.15
CA ARG A 38 -14.65 -2.12 16.98
C ARG A 38 -14.35 -2.71 15.60
N GLU A 39 -14.36 -1.89 14.56
CA GLU A 39 -14.00 -2.31 13.20
C GLU A 39 -12.53 -2.72 13.12
N ALA A 40 -11.62 -1.90 13.62
CA ALA A 40 -10.19 -2.20 13.61
C ALA A 40 -9.86 -3.45 14.44
N TRP A 41 -10.51 -3.63 15.59
CA TRP A 41 -10.41 -4.85 16.39
C TRP A 41 -10.92 -6.09 15.62
N ARG A 42 -12.02 -5.96 14.88
CA ARG A 42 -12.54 -7.04 14.01
C ARG A 42 -11.54 -7.37 12.90
N GLU A 43 -10.96 -6.38 12.22
CA GLU A 43 -9.92 -6.59 11.21
C GLU A 43 -8.73 -7.38 11.79
N ARG A 44 -8.32 -7.07 13.03
CA ARG A 44 -7.25 -7.81 13.73
C ARG A 44 -7.60 -9.27 14.00
N GLN A 45 -8.84 -9.55 14.40
CA GLN A 45 -9.30 -10.94 14.55
C GLN A 45 -9.35 -11.68 13.20
N GLU A 46 -9.83 -11.01 12.15
CA GLU A 46 -9.91 -11.58 10.81
C GLU A 46 -8.51 -11.86 10.22
N LEU A 47 -7.49 -11.03 10.50
CA LEU A 47 -6.11 -11.26 10.07
C LEU A 47 -5.57 -12.61 10.55
N GLY A 48 -5.77 -12.95 11.82
CA GLY A 48 -5.29 -14.22 12.38
C GLY A 48 -5.97 -15.44 11.77
N GLN A 49 -7.28 -15.33 11.51
CA GLN A 49 -8.11 -16.45 11.06
C GLN A 49 -8.11 -16.63 9.54
N PHE A 50 -8.32 -15.55 8.79
CA PHE A 50 -8.56 -15.57 7.34
C PHE A 50 -7.54 -14.76 6.54
N GLY A 51 -6.83 -13.82 7.15
CA GLY A 51 -5.91 -12.91 6.47
C GLY A 51 -6.50 -11.53 6.21
N ILE A 52 -6.00 -10.84 5.19
CA ILE A 52 -6.46 -9.50 4.82
C ILE A 52 -7.67 -9.61 3.90
N ARG A 53 -8.74 -8.89 4.22
CA ARG A 53 -9.92 -8.79 3.38
C ARG A 53 -9.59 -8.10 2.04
N HIS A 54 -10.21 -8.57 0.95
CA HIS A 54 -10.11 -7.88 -0.34
C HIS A 54 -10.70 -6.47 -0.22
N ASP A 55 -9.85 -5.46 -0.36
CA ASP A 55 -10.26 -4.07 -0.45
C ASP A 55 -9.57 -3.41 -1.65
N LEU A 56 -10.16 -3.65 -2.83
CA LEU A 56 -9.59 -3.19 -4.09
C LEU A 56 -9.54 -1.66 -4.17
N GLU A 57 -10.57 -0.99 -3.65
CA GLU A 57 -10.62 0.47 -3.63
C GLU A 57 -9.47 1.04 -2.80
N ARG A 58 -9.24 0.50 -1.60
CA ARG A 58 -8.11 0.89 -0.75
C ARG A 58 -6.76 0.61 -1.40
N TRP A 59 -6.62 -0.52 -2.11
CA TRP A 59 -5.35 -0.90 -2.74
C TRP A 59 -5.05 -0.10 -4.01
N LEU A 60 -6.08 0.37 -4.72
CA LEU A 60 -5.93 1.23 -5.90
C LEU A 60 -5.85 2.72 -5.54
N GLY A 61 -6.43 3.13 -4.40
CA GLY A 61 -6.58 4.52 -4.01
C GLY A 61 -7.70 5.26 -4.76
N TYR A 62 -8.55 4.54 -5.49
CA TYR A 62 -9.70 5.09 -6.22
C TYR A 62 -10.83 4.05 -6.34
N PRO A 63 -12.10 4.49 -6.52
CA PRO A 63 -13.22 3.59 -6.72
C PRO A 63 -13.03 2.70 -7.96
N PRO A 64 -13.03 1.35 -7.82
CA PRO A 64 -12.69 0.46 -8.91
C PRO A 64 -13.79 0.40 -9.98
N SER A 65 -13.37 0.42 -11.25
CA SER A 65 -14.27 0.10 -12.37
C SER A 65 -14.55 -1.41 -12.45
N ARG A 66 -15.50 -1.80 -13.32
CA ARG A 66 -15.74 -3.22 -13.64
C ARG A 66 -14.50 -3.89 -14.24
N SER A 67 -13.74 -3.16 -15.06
CA SER A 67 -12.51 -3.64 -15.66
C SER A 67 -11.43 -3.86 -14.61
N ASP A 68 -11.27 -2.93 -13.66
CA ASP A 68 -10.32 -3.08 -12.54
C ASP A 68 -10.64 -4.33 -11.71
N SER A 69 -11.92 -4.55 -11.41
CA SER A 69 -12.37 -5.73 -10.66
C SER A 69 -12.03 -7.04 -11.36
N ALA A 70 -12.16 -7.08 -12.70
CA ALA A 70 -11.82 -8.25 -13.51
C ALA A 70 -10.31 -8.49 -13.59
N VAL A 71 -9.52 -7.43 -13.80
CA VAL A 71 -8.05 -7.47 -13.77
C VAL A 71 -7.59 -7.97 -12.41
N PHE A 72 -8.06 -7.35 -11.33
CA PHE A 72 -7.75 -7.73 -9.95
C PHE A 72 -8.01 -9.21 -9.66
N SER A 73 -9.18 -9.71 -10.02
CA SER A 73 -9.54 -11.12 -9.79
C SER A 73 -8.67 -12.10 -10.58
N ARG A 74 -8.16 -11.68 -11.74
CA ARG A 74 -7.19 -12.46 -12.52
C ARG A 74 -5.79 -12.37 -11.91
N THR A 75 -5.37 -11.18 -11.50
CA THR A 75 -4.07 -10.95 -10.87
C THR A 75 -3.94 -11.73 -9.56
N LEU A 76 -4.96 -11.74 -8.70
CA LEU A 76 -4.94 -12.55 -7.47
C LEU A 76 -4.74 -14.05 -7.75
N ARG A 77 -5.39 -14.58 -8.79
CA ARG A 77 -5.18 -15.98 -9.21
C ARG A 77 -3.74 -16.22 -9.66
N GLN A 78 -3.19 -15.33 -10.47
CA GLN A 78 -1.80 -15.45 -10.91
C GLN A 78 -0.80 -15.37 -9.75
N ILE A 79 -1.04 -14.50 -8.74
CA ILE A 79 -0.18 -14.42 -7.55
C ILE A 79 -0.30 -15.71 -6.71
N GLU A 80 -1.49 -16.31 -6.63
CA GLU A 80 -1.72 -17.61 -6.00
C GLU A 80 -1.04 -18.76 -6.75
N ASP A 81 -1.12 -18.78 -8.08
CA ASP A 81 -0.46 -19.77 -8.94
C ASP A 81 1.08 -19.71 -8.80
N LEU A 82 1.63 -18.54 -8.51
CA LEU A 82 3.04 -18.32 -8.19
C LEU A 82 3.41 -18.70 -6.74
N GLY A 83 2.44 -19.12 -5.93
CA GLY A 83 2.65 -19.52 -4.54
C GLY A 83 2.96 -18.36 -3.59
N LEU A 84 2.63 -17.11 -3.97
CA LEU A 84 2.94 -15.92 -3.17
C LEU A 84 1.80 -15.56 -2.21
N LEU A 85 0.57 -15.92 -2.53
CA LEU A 85 -0.55 -15.81 -1.60
C LEU A 85 -1.46 -17.02 -1.71
N VAL A 86 -2.33 -17.16 -0.72
CA VAL A 86 -3.48 -18.06 -0.78
C VAL A 86 -4.75 -17.24 -0.62
N ARG A 87 -5.76 -17.56 -1.42
CA ARG A 87 -7.10 -16.96 -1.29
C ARG A 87 -7.91 -17.76 -0.27
N VAL A 88 -8.53 -17.06 0.67
CA VAL A 88 -9.27 -17.65 1.79
C VAL A 88 -10.73 -17.23 1.75
N ASN A 89 -11.60 -18.20 2.04
CA ASN A 89 -13.04 -18.03 2.13
C ASN A 89 -13.49 -17.99 3.60
N ARG A 90 -14.20 -16.92 3.97
CA ARG A 90 -14.74 -16.80 5.33
C ARG A 90 -15.92 -17.74 5.60
N TRP A 91 -16.73 -18.06 4.58
CA TRP A 91 -18.00 -18.78 4.73
C TRP A 91 -17.97 -20.23 4.19
N GLY A 92 -16.78 -20.80 3.99
CA GLY A 92 -16.59 -22.20 3.58
C GLY A 92 -16.36 -22.44 2.08
N PRO A 93 -16.07 -23.71 1.70
CA PRO A 93 -15.46 -24.11 0.42
C PRO A 93 -16.16 -23.64 -0.86
N SER A 94 -17.49 -23.56 -0.83
CA SER A 94 -18.32 -23.15 -1.98
C SER A 94 -18.49 -21.63 -2.11
N SER A 95 -17.97 -20.86 -1.15
CA SER A 95 -18.10 -19.40 -1.13
C SER A 95 -16.94 -18.71 -1.85
N ARG A 96 -17.22 -17.51 -2.38
CA ARG A 96 -16.19 -16.64 -2.96
C ARG A 96 -15.11 -16.33 -1.92
N ALA A 97 -13.85 -16.45 -2.32
CA ALA A 97 -12.73 -15.98 -1.51
C ALA A 97 -12.83 -14.47 -1.28
N THR A 98 -12.73 -14.08 -0.02
CA THR A 98 -12.84 -12.68 0.42
C THR A 98 -11.62 -12.18 1.14
N HIS A 99 -10.68 -13.07 1.45
CA HIS A 99 -9.44 -12.72 2.10
C HIS A 99 -8.25 -13.30 1.34
N VAL A 100 -7.08 -12.73 1.58
CA VAL A 100 -5.78 -13.24 1.13
C VAL A 100 -4.84 -13.39 2.30
N ARG A 101 -3.99 -14.41 2.26
CA ARG A 101 -2.83 -14.54 3.15
C ARG A 101 -1.58 -14.61 2.31
N LEU A 102 -0.58 -13.81 2.65
CA LEU A 102 0.75 -14.00 2.07
C LEU A 102 1.32 -15.33 2.56
N THR A 103 1.91 -16.09 1.63
CA THR A 103 2.77 -17.21 2.00
C THR A 103 4.10 -16.67 2.54
N PRO A 104 4.96 -17.51 3.14
CA PRO A 104 6.32 -17.08 3.50
C PRO A 104 7.08 -16.49 2.30
N LEU A 105 6.93 -17.08 1.12
CA LEU A 105 7.54 -16.59 -0.12
C LEU A 105 6.96 -15.24 -0.53
N GLY A 106 5.64 -15.08 -0.51
CA GLY A 106 5.02 -13.81 -0.87
C GLY A 106 5.28 -12.69 0.12
N ARG A 107 5.45 -13.00 1.42
CA ARG A 107 5.88 -12.01 2.41
C ARG A 107 7.28 -11.51 2.09
N ALA A 108 8.25 -12.42 1.89
CA ALA A 108 9.62 -12.05 1.54
C ALA A 108 9.67 -11.21 0.25
N GLU A 109 8.87 -11.58 -0.76
CA GLU A 109 8.80 -10.84 -2.02
C GLU A 109 8.14 -9.47 -1.84
N ALA A 110 7.05 -9.36 -1.07
CA ALA A 110 6.42 -8.08 -0.77
C ALA A 110 7.36 -7.14 0.01
N GLU A 111 8.13 -7.67 0.95
CA GLU A 111 9.12 -6.89 1.72
C GLU A 111 10.23 -6.36 0.82
N ARG A 112 10.74 -7.20 -0.09
CA ARG A 112 11.70 -6.81 -1.12
C ARG A 112 11.16 -5.69 -1.99
N LEU A 113 9.90 -5.78 -2.44
CA LEU A 113 9.25 -4.75 -3.25
C LEU A 113 9.14 -3.40 -2.53
N VAL A 114 8.77 -3.41 -1.24
CA VAL A 114 8.68 -2.18 -0.44
C VAL A 114 10.06 -1.54 -0.28
N HIS A 115 11.09 -2.34 -0.02
CA HIS A 115 12.47 -1.82 0.07
C HIS A 115 12.94 -1.21 -1.25
N GLU A 116 12.65 -1.85 -2.39
CA GLU A 116 12.95 -1.28 -3.72
C GLU A 116 12.25 0.05 -3.96
N GLN A 117 10.96 0.15 -3.61
CA GLN A 117 10.18 1.37 -3.79
C GLN A 117 10.69 2.51 -2.91
N GLN A 118 11.04 2.21 -1.65
CA GLN A 118 11.62 3.20 -0.73
C GLN A 118 12.98 3.69 -1.22
N ALA A 119 13.85 2.79 -1.68
CA ALA A 119 15.15 3.16 -2.24
C ALA A 119 15.01 4.01 -3.52
N ALA A 120 14.04 3.67 -4.39
CA ALA A 120 13.75 4.47 -5.59
C ALA A 120 13.25 5.86 -5.23
N LEU A 121 12.32 5.98 -4.26
CA LEU A 121 11.81 7.26 -3.78
C LEU A 121 12.93 8.12 -3.16
N GLN A 122 13.80 7.52 -2.34
CA GLN A 122 14.94 8.22 -1.74
C GLN A 122 15.90 8.77 -2.79
N ARG A 123 16.17 8.03 -3.86
CA ARG A 123 16.99 8.52 -4.98
C ARG A 123 16.33 9.68 -5.69
N LEU A 124 15.04 9.57 -6.02
CA LEU A 124 14.28 10.66 -6.66
C LEU A 124 14.27 11.93 -5.80
N LEU A 125 14.10 11.79 -4.48
CA LEU A 125 14.15 12.91 -3.56
C LEU A 125 15.55 13.52 -3.46
N ALA A 126 16.60 12.70 -3.42
CA ALA A 126 17.98 13.19 -3.40
C ALA A 126 18.34 13.95 -4.69
N ASP A 127 17.93 13.44 -5.84
CA ASP A 127 18.10 14.11 -7.13
C ASP A 127 17.32 15.44 -7.17
N ALA A 128 16.09 15.47 -6.63
CA ALA A 128 15.28 16.69 -6.57
C ALA A 128 15.87 17.78 -5.64
N VAL A 129 16.56 17.39 -4.56
CA VAL A 129 17.24 18.33 -3.64
C VAL A 129 18.44 19.01 -4.33
N ILE A 130 19.16 18.30 -5.20
CA ILE A 130 20.30 18.87 -5.95
C ILE A 130 19.85 20.02 -6.89
N TYR A 131 18.60 19.98 -7.39
CA TYR A 131 18.07 21.04 -8.26
C TYR A 131 17.56 22.29 -7.52
N LEU A 132 17.44 22.26 -6.18
CA LEU A 132 16.98 23.43 -5.40
C LEU A 132 18.14 24.33 -4.95
N ASP A 133 19.38 23.83 -4.92
CA ASP A 133 20.57 24.61 -4.56
C ASP A 133 21.18 25.42 -5.74
N ASP A 134 20.67 25.22 -6.95
CA ASP A 134 21.16 25.86 -8.19
C ASP A 134 20.26 27.02 -8.69
N VAL A 135 19.43 27.60 -7.80
CA VAL A 135 18.70 28.83 -8.12
C VAL A 135 19.67 30.00 -7.99
N PRO A 136 20.10 30.66 -9.09
CA PRO A 136 20.93 31.86 -8.97
C PRO A 136 20.14 32.91 -8.17
N GLU A 137 20.75 33.35 -7.08
CA GLU A 137 20.30 34.47 -6.25
C GLU A 137 19.92 35.63 -7.18
N ALA A 138 18.63 35.90 -7.28
CA ALA A 138 18.11 36.96 -8.13
C ALA A 138 18.74 38.27 -7.64
N ALA A 139 19.61 38.85 -8.47
CA ALA A 139 20.25 40.13 -8.21
C ALA A 139 19.18 41.16 -7.82
N GLU A 140 19.30 41.71 -6.62
CA GLU A 140 18.41 42.78 -6.16
C GLU A 140 18.53 43.98 -7.12
N PRO A 141 17.41 44.55 -7.59
CA PRO A 141 17.45 45.80 -8.34
C PRO A 141 17.94 46.90 -7.41
N GLY A 142 19.09 47.48 -7.73
CA GLY A 142 19.67 48.61 -7.02
C GLY A 142 18.71 49.80 -6.95
N PRO A 143 18.81 50.64 -5.91
CA PRO A 143 17.86 51.73 -5.70
C PRO A 143 17.98 52.76 -6.83
N ASP A 144 16.90 52.91 -7.60
CA ASP A 144 16.77 54.00 -8.57
C ASP A 144 16.71 55.32 -7.82
N ASP A 145 17.79 56.08 -8.03
CA ASP A 145 18.05 57.42 -7.54
C ASP A 145 16.97 58.39 -8.06
N THR A 146 16.13 58.88 -7.15
CA THR A 146 15.20 59.97 -7.43
C THR A 146 15.96 61.28 -7.29
N GLY A 147 16.51 61.80 -8.39
CA GLY A 147 17.39 62.96 -8.37
C GLY A 147 17.25 63.90 -9.58
N ASN A 148 16.32 64.85 -9.46
CA ASN A 148 16.25 66.22 -10.04
C ASN A 148 15.88 66.40 -11.53
#